data_AF-A0A7L3BUP4-F1
#
_entry.id   AF-A0A7L3BUP4-F1
#
_cell.length_a   1.000
_cell.length_b   1.000
_cell.length_c   1.000
_cell.angle_alpha   90.00
_cell.angle_beta   90.00
_cell.angle_gamma   90.00
#
_symmetry.space_group_name_H-M   'P 1'
#
loop_
_entity.id
_entity.type
_entity.pdbx_description
1 polymer ?
#
loop_
_entity_poly.entity_id
_entity_poly.type
_entity_poly.pdbx_seq_one_letter_code
_entity_poly.pdbx_strand_id
1 'polypeptide(L)' 'LACRADGDPPPSTRCARDGSAPRGSRAVSRADAGRYVCRATNRHGSAVRSVVVTVECECGGRDL' A
#
# COMPACT_ATOMS: atom_id res chain seq x y z
N LEU A 1 1.43 -3.93 3.06
CA LEU A 1 1.26 -2.52 3.50
C LEU A 1 0.31 -2.51 4.69
N ALA A 2 0.77 -2.09 5.87
CA ALA A 2 -0.10 -1.90 7.03
C ALA A 2 -0.71 -0.50 6.99
N CYS A 3 -2.00 -0.38 7.30
CA CYS A 3 -2.69 0.90 7.44
C CYS A 3 -3.40 0.92 8.79
N ARG A 4 -3.26 2.03 9.51
CA ARG A 4 -3.94 2.28 10.78
C ARG A 4 -4.79 3.53 10.61
N ALA A 5 -6.01 3.49 11.13
CA ALA A 5 -6.93 4.61 11.13
C ALA A 5 -7.68 4.63 12.46
N ASP A 6 -7.96 5.84 12.93
CA ASP A 6 -8.75 6.09 14.13
C ASP A 6 -10.20 6.43 13.74
N GLY A 7 -11.15 6.11 14.61
CA GLY A 7 -12.56 6.45 14.45
C GLY A 7 -13.46 5.66 15.37
N ASP A 8 -14.62 6.22 15.70
CA ASP A 8 -15.66 5.56 16.49
C ASP A 8 -16.97 5.48 15.69
N PRO A 9 -17.49 4.28 15.37
CA PRO A 9 -16.89 2.96 15.60
C PRO A 9 -15.56 2.77 14.85
N PRO A 10 -14.71 1.82 15.28
CA PRO A 10 -13.45 1.51 14.62
C PRO A 10 -13.60 1.27 13.11
N PRO A 11 -12.79 1.91 12.25
CA PRO A 11 -12.92 1.76 10.82
C PRO A 11 -12.27 0.48 10.30
N SER A 12 -12.86 -0.09 9.26
CA SER A 12 -12.20 -1.12 8.46
C SER A 12 -11.21 -0.48 7.48
N THR A 13 -10.00 -1.01 7.38
CA THR A 13 -8.94 -0.47 6.49
C THR A 13 -8.65 -1.42 5.34
N ARG A 14 -8.53 -0.90 4.12
CA ARG A 14 -8.10 -1.64 2.93
C ARG A 14 -7.12 -0.81 2.13
N CYS A 15 -6.03 -1.43 1.66
CA CYS A 15 -5.08 -0.79 0.76
C CYS A 15 -4.93 -1.61 -0.51
N ALA A 16 -4.87 -0.93 -1.65
CA ALA A 16 -4.57 -1.54 -2.94
C ALA A 16 -3.62 -0.63 -3.72
N ARG A 17 -2.82 -1.22 -4.61
CA ARG A 17 -2.12 -0.41 -5.62
C ARG A 17 -3.18 0.15 -6.56
N ASP A 18 -3.07 1.44 -6.83
CA ASP A 18 -3.98 2.16 -7.70
C ASP A 18 -4.08 1.48 -9.07
N GLY A 19 -5.31 1.15 -9.49
CA GLY A 19 -5.56 0.47 -10.76
C GLY A 19 -5.15 -1.01 -10.85
N SER A 20 -4.90 -1.73 -9.75
CA SER A 20 -4.50 -3.15 -9.81
C SER A 20 -5.12 -4.04 -8.74
N ALA A 21 -5.34 -5.31 -9.09
CA ALA A 21 -5.83 -6.32 -8.16
C ALA A 21 -4.75 -6.68 -7.11
N PRO A 22 -5.14 -7.02 -5.87
CA PRO A 22 -4.19 -7.46 -4.84
C PRO A 22 -3.42 -8.69 -5.34
N ARG A 23 -2.10 -8.56 -5.47
CA ARG A 23 -1.24 -9.72 -5.71
C ARG A 23 -1.00 -10.44 -4.38
N GLY A 24 -1.25 -11.75 -4.35
CA GLY A 24 -0.94 -12.58 -3.19
C GLY A 24 0.55 -12.52 -2.85
N SER A 25 0.87 -12.50 -1.55
CA SER A 25 2.23 -12.43 -1.03
C SER A 25 3.05 -13.63 -1.48
N ARG A 26 3.97 -13.45 -2.43
CA ARG A 26 4.91 -14.53 -2.77
C ARG A 26 6.35 -14.09 -3.08
N ALA A 27 6.59 -12.82 -3.38
CA ALA A 27 7.89 -12.15 -3.33
C ALA A 27 7.67 -10.65 -3.58
N VAL A 28 8.47 -9.77 -2.99
CA VAL A 28 8.54 -8.36 -3.42
C VAL A 28 9.35 -8.30 -4.70
N SER A 29 8.85 -7.58 -5.70
CA SER A 29 9.45 -7.39 -7.00
C SER A 29 9.44 -5.91 -7.39
N ARG A 30 10.21 -5.51 -8.40
CA ARG A 30 10.13 -4.14 -8.93
C ARG A 30 8.73 -3.75 -9.43
N ALA A 31 7.92 -4.73 -9.83
CA ALA A 31 6.51 -4.53 -10.18
C ALA A 31 5.64 -4.13 -8.97
N ASP A 32 6.19 -4.22 -7.76
CA ASP A 32 5.52 -3.76 -6.56
C ASP A 32 5.65 -2.25 -6.31
N ALA A 33 6.51 -1.53 -7.06
CA ALA A 33 6.64 -0.08 -6.97
C ALA A 33 5.43 0.65 -7.60
N GLY A 34 4.99 1.73 -6.97
CA GLY A 34 3.87 2.55 -7.46
C GLY A 34 3.03 3.20 -6.37
N ARG A 35 1.93 3.82 -6.78
CA ARG A 35 0.98 4.47 -5.87
C ARG A 35 0.03 3.44 -5.25
N TYR A 36 -0.11 3.50 -3.94
CA TYR A 36 -1.10 2.75 -3.19
C TYR A 36 -2.12 3.69 -2.58
N VAL A 37 -3.39 3.28 -2.63
CA VAL A 37 -4.51 3.99 -2.02
C VAL A 37 -5.06 3.13 -0.89
N CYS A 38 -5.04 3.71 0.30
CA CYS A 38 -5.64 3.14 1.49
C CYS A 38 -6.95 3.87 1.80
N ARG A 39 -8.01 3.11 2.07
CA ARG A 39 -9.31 3.62 2.50
C ARG A 39 -9.67 3.03 3.84
N ALA A 40 -10.01 3.90 4.78
CA ALA A 40 -10.60 3.57 6.07
C ALA A 40 -12.10 3.91 6.02
N THR A 41 -12.98 3.00 6.44
CA THR A 41 -14.44 3.21 6.40
C THR A 41 -15.09 2.74 7.69
N ASN A 42 -15.91 3.61 8.28
CA ASN A 42 -16.88 3.26 9.32
C ASN A 42 -18.27 3.77 8.93
N ARG A 43 -19.27 3.63 9.81
CA ARG A 43 -20.65 4.05 9.51
C ARG A 43 -20.80 5.56 9.28
N HIS A 44 -19.83 6.37 9.69
CA HIS A 44 -19.87 7.84 9.56
C HIS A 44 -19.20 8.34 8.28
N GLY A 45 -18.46 7.49 7.57
CA GLY A 45 -17.88 7.84 6.29
C GLY A 45 -16.57 7.16 6.01
N SER A 46 -15.72 7.83 5.24
CA SER A 46 -14.43 7.29 4.82
C SER A 46 -13.32 8.33 4.80
N ALA A 47 -12.13 7.91 5.17
CA ALA A 47 -10.89 8.64 4.96
C ALA A 47 -10.01 7.90 3.94
N VAL A 48 -9.34 8.65 3.07
CA VAL A 48 -8.49 8.11 2.00
C VAL A 48 -7.08 8.69 2.12
N ARG A 49 -6.06 7.83 1.98
CA ARG A 49 -4.65 8.21 1.98
C ARG A 49 -3.92 7.55 0.82
N SER A 50 -3.07 8.31 0.13
CA SER A 50 -2.17 7.77 -0.88
C SER A 50 -0.73 7.74 -0.39
N VAL A 51 0.00 6.69 -0.72
CA VAL A 51 1.45 6.57 -0.51
C VAL A 51 2.13 6.10 -1.78
N VAL A 52 3.36 6.53 -2.01
CA VAL A 52 4.21 6.01 -3.10
C VAL A 52 5.17 5.00 -2.49
N VAL A 53 5.17 3.78 -3.04
CA VAL A 53 6.09 2.71 -2.66
C VAL A 53 7.16 2.60 -3.72
N THR A 54 8.42 2.69 -3.30
CA THR A 54 9.59 2.36 -4.12
C THR A 54 10.08 0.96 -3.74
N VAL A 55 10.70 0.26 -4.69
CA VAL A 55 11.35 -1.02 -4.45
C VAL A 55 12.79 -0.88 -4.87
N GLU A 56 13.68 -0.95 -3.89
CA GLU A 56 15.12 -0.99 -4.09
C GLU A 56 15.54 -2.45 -4.27
N CYS A 57 16.57 -2.68 -5.08
CA CYS A 57 17.20 -3.98 -5.18
C CYS A 57 18.71 -3.81 -5.16
N GLU A 58 19.39 -4.69 -4.44
CA GLU A 58 20.84 -4.83 -4.51
C GLU A 58 21.19 -5.64 -5.77
N CYS A 59 20.99 -5.06 -6.95
CA CYS A 59 21.68 -5.57 -8.12
C CYS A 59 23.10 -5.00 -8.05
N GLY A 60 24.06 -5.88 -7.71
CA GLY A 60 25.42 -5.56 -7.30
C GLY A 60 25.98 -4.23 -7.77
N GLY A 61 26.30 -3.35 -6.82
CA GLY A 61 27.16 -2.19 -7.03
C GLY A 61 28.57 -2.63 -7.43
N ARG A 62 28.72 -2.98 -8.70
CA ARG A 62 30.00 -3.16 -9.39
C ARG A 62 30.04 -2.21 -10.57
N ASP A 63 30.19 -0.92 -10.26
CA ASP A 63 30.75 0.07 -11.18
C ASP A 63 31.43 1.15 -10.34
N LEU A 64 32.59 0.77 -9.79
CA LEU A 64 33.86 1.52 -9.57
C LEU A 64 34.69 0.84 -8.48
#